data_AF-A0A1H4VLM5-F1
#
_entry.id   AF-A0A1H4VLM5-F1
#
_cell.length_a   1.000
_cell.length_b   1.000
_cell.length_c   1.000
_cell.angle_alpha   90.00
_cell.angle_beta   90.00
_cell.angle_gamma   90.00
#
_symmetry.space_group_name_H-M   'P 1'
#
loop_
_entity.id
_entity.type
_entity.pdbx_description
1 polymer ?
#
loop_
_entity_poly.entity_id
_entity_poly.type
_entity_poly.pdbx_seq_one_letter_code
_entity_poly.pdbx_strand_id
1 'polypeptide(L)' 'MGENKTASREPRHVTHPERPGQTGTVIRDDRRKAWTPDDLTADAPDAGMVRVRWSDSFDPQALFWEYERELVAQD' A
#
# COMPACT_ATOMS: atom_id res chain seq x y z
N MET A 1 19.25 26.79 7.68
CA MET A 1 19.28 25.59 6.81
C MET A 1 17.89 25.00 6.83
N GLY A 2 17.31 24.77 5.65
CA GLY A 2 15.87 24.59 5.46
C GLY A 2 15.31 23.38 6.18
N GLU A 3 14.29 23.62 7.00
CA GLU A 3 13.39 22.61 7.54
C GLU A 3 12.50 22.11 6.41
N ASN A 4 12.97 21.15 5.61
CA ASN A 4 12.08 20.40 4.73
C ASN A 4 11.37 19.35 5.59
N LYS A 5 10.32 19.77 6.31
CA LYS A 5 9.25 18.88 6.77
C LYS A 5 8.66 18.20 5.53
N THR A 6 9.25 17.08 5.12
CA THR A 6 8.55 16.10 4.30
C THR A 6 7.25 15.83 5.05
N ALA A 7 6.14 16.24 4.47
CA ALA A 7 4.82 15.91 4.97
C ALA A 7 4.74 14.39 5.03
N SER A 8 5.05 13.82 6.19
CA SER A 8 4.72 12.45 6.56
C SER A 8 3.21 12.41 6.63
N ARG A 9 2.57 12.37 5.46
CA ARG A 9 1.15 12.11 5.35
C ARG A 9 1.00 10.70 5.89
N GLU A 10 0.38 10.63 7.06
CA GLU A 10 0.40 9.45 7.92
C GLU A 10 0.04 8.18 7.14
N PRO A 11 0.63 7.03 7.51
CA PRO A 11 0.25 5.75 6.94
C PRO A 11 -1.26 5.57 7.04
N ARG A 12 -1.93 5.43 5.88
CA ARG A 12 -3.39 5.22 5.84
C ARG A 12 -3.66 3.74 6.07
N HIS A 13 -4.35 3.42 7.16
CA HIS A 13 -4.82 2.06 7.42
C HIS A 13 -6.06 1.74 6.59
N VAL A 14 -6.12 0.51 6.09
CA VAL A 14 -7.16 0.03 5.18
C VAL A 14 -7.55 -1.40 5.49
N THR A 15 -8.74 -1.81 5.06
CA THR A 15 -9.18 -3.20 4.97
C THR A 15 -9.58 -3.51 3.52
N HIS A 16 -9.56 -4.78 3.13
CA HIS A 16 -10.07 -5.24 1.84
C HIS A 16 -11.28 -6.17 2.08
N PRO A 17 -12.43 -5.98 1.40
CA PRO A 17 -13.62 -6.79 1.62
C PRO A 17 -13.39 -8.28 1.31
N GLU A 18 -12.50 -8.58 0.36
CA GLU A 18 -12.10 -9.97 0.02
C GLU A 18 -11.04 -10.56 0.99
N ARG A 19 -10.54 -9.77 1.96
CA ARG A 19 -9.62 -10.20 3.01
C ARG A 19 -10.21 -9.90 4.39
N PRO A 20 -11.31 -10.58 4.78
CA PRO A 20 -12.01 -10.27 6.02
C PRO A 20 -11.09 -10.46 7.24
N GLY A 21 -11.05 -9.46 8.11
CA GLY A 21 -10.23 -9.46 9.33
C GLY A 21 -8.76 -9.09 9.11
N GLN A 22 -8.31 -8.85 7.88
CA GLN A 22 -6.96 -8.37 7.60
C GLN A 22 -6.92 -6.85 7.50
N THR A 23 -5.95 -6.25 8.18
CA THR A 23 -5.64 -4.83 8.06
C THR A 23 -4.40 -4.64 7.20
N GLY A 24 -4.40 -3.54 6.45
CA GLY A 24 -3.30 -3.13 5.59
C GLY A 24 -2.91 -1.69 5.84
N THR A 25 -1.73 -1.33 5.36
CA THR A 25 -1.24 0.05 5.38
C THR A 25 -0.88 0.47 3.97
N VAL A 26 -1.43 1.57 3.50
CA VAL A 26 -1.05 2.15 2.20
C VAL A 26 0.34 2.79 2.32
N ILE A 27 1.25 2.36 1.46
CA ILE A 27 2.63 2.85 1.37
C ILE A 27 2.75 3.77 0.15
N ARG A 28 2.97 5.06 0.39
CA ARG A 28 3.10 6.08 -0.67
C ARG A 28 4.52 6.29 -1.17
N ASP A 29 5.50 5.60 -0.58
CA ASP A 29 6.90 5.70 -1.00
C ASP A 29 7.07 5.14 -2.42
N ASP A 30 7.42 6.01 -3.38
CA ASP A 30 7.55 5.70 -4.80
C ASP A 30 8.75 4.80 -5.14
N ARG A 31 9.69 4.66 -4.21
CA ARG A 31 10.95 3.91 -4.42
C ARG A 31 10.80 2.42 -4.16
N ARG A 32 9.71 2.00 -3.50
CA ARG A 32 9.45 0.59 -3.20
C ARG A 32 8.64 -0.08 -4.30
N LYS A 33 9.05 -1.29 -4.66
CA LYS A 33 8.30 -2.16 -5.57
C LYS A 33 7.17 -2.86 -4.83
N ALA A 34 6.10 -3.19 -5.55
CA ALA A 34 5.01 -3.99 -5.04
C ALA A 34 4.67 -5.14 -6.01
N TRP A 35 4.24 -6.26 -5.44
CA TRP A 35 3.89 -7.45 -6.18
C TRP A 35 2.55 -7.26 -6.88
N THR A 36 2.55 -7.57 -8.17
CA THR A 36 1.37 -8.06 -8.87
C THR A 36 1.35 -9.59 -8.77
N PRO A 37 0.27 -10.26 -9.22
CA PRO A 37 0.27 -11.72 -9.32
C PRO A 37 1.39 -12.28 -10.21
N ASP A 38 1.85 -11.50 -11.20
CA ASP A 38 2.80 -11.94 -12.21
C ASP A 38 4.25 -11.47 -11.97
N ASP A 39 4.46 -10.26 -11.45
CA ASP A 39 5.79 -9.64 -11.34
C ASP A 39 5.90 -8.61 -10.19
N LEU A 40 7.14 -8.26 -9.82
CA LEU A 40 7.45 -7.22 -8.84
C LEU A 40 7.78 -5.89 -9.53
N THR A 41 6.80 -5.00 -9.62
CA THR A 41 6.94 -3.74 -10.37
C THR A 41 7.17 -2.53 -9.46
N ALA A 42 7.94 -1.55 -9.97
CA ALA A 42 8.13 -0.25 -9.29
C ALA A 42 6.92 0.67 -9.50
N ASP A 43 6.37 0.66 -10.72
CA ASP A 43 5.23 1.47 -11.13
C ASP A 43 3.92 0.68 -11.03
N ALA A 44 2.82 1.41 -10.82
CA ALA A 44 1.49 0.83 -10.78
C ALA A 44 1.15 0.26 -12.17
N PRO A 45 0.72 -1.02 -12.25
CA PRO A 45 0.38 -1.63 -13.53
C PRO A 45 -0.91 -1.08 -14.13
N ASP A 46 -1.82 -0.56 -13.28
CA ASP A 46 -3.06 0.08 -13.70
C ASP A 46 -3.34 1.38 -12.91
N ALA A 47 -4.17 2.25 -13.49
CA ALA A 47 -4.50 3.55 -12.91
C ALA A 47 -5.36 3.38 -11.64
N GLY A 48 -4.96 4.06 -10.56
CA GLY A 48 -5.67 4.01 -9.29
C GLY A 48 -5.27 2.82 -8.40
N MET A 49 -4.24 2.06 -8.77
CA MET A 49 -3.60 1.12 -7.86
C MET A 49 -2.66 1.83 -6.88
N VAL A 50 -2.63 1.33 -5.65
CA VAL A 50 -1.75 1.79 -4.57
C VAL A 50 -1.02 0.61 -3.97
N ARG A 51 0.15 0.88 -3.38
CA ARG A 51 0.94 -0.15 -2.70
C ARG A 51 0.37 -0.33 -1.30
N VAL A 52 0.02 -1.55 -0.94
CA VAL A 52 -0.49 -1.90 0.39
C VAL A 52 0.42 -2.94 1.02
N ARG A 53 0.77 -2.71 2.28
CA ARG A 53 1.40 -3.72 3.13
C ARG A 53 0.34 -4.36 4.00
N TRP A 54 0.06 -5.63 3.78
CA TRP A 54 -0.88 -6.41 4.59
C TRP A 54 -0.21 -6.92 5.87
N SER A 55 -0.84 -6.76 7.03
CA SER A 55 -0.27 -7.17 8.33
C SER A 55 -0.10 -8.68 8.49
N ASP A 56 -0.92 -9.46 7.78
CA ASP A 56 -0.93 -10.93 7.79
C ASP A 56 -0.08 -11.55 6.66
N SER A 57 0.62 -10.72 5.88
CA SER A 57 1.49 -11.22 4.81
C SER A 57 2.63 -12.06 5.40
N PHE A 58 2.91 -13.22 4.77
CA PHE A 58 4.05 -14.07 5.14
C PHE A 58 5.37 -13.31 5.14
N ASP A 59 5.55 -12.41 4.18
CA ASP A 59 6.64 -11.44 4.20
C ASP A 59 6.11 -10.09 4.70
N PRO A 60 6.58 -9.59 5.86
CA PRO A 60 6.08 -8.36 6.48
C PRO A 60 6.65 -7.09 5.83
N GLN A 61 7.50 -7.20 4.81
CA GLN A 61 7.99 -6.06 4.01
C GLN A 61 7.37 -6.02 2.62
N ALA A 62 6.70 -7.11 2.21
CA ALA A 62 6.07 -7.23 0.91
C ALA A 62 4.94 -6.21 0.78
N LEU A 63 4.98 -5.52 -0.35
CA LEU A 63 3.93 -4.63 -0.79
C LEU A 63 3.18 -5.31 -1.92
N PHE A 64 1.89 -5.04 -2.00
CA PHE A 64 1.00 -5.56 -3.03
C PHE A 64 0.29 -4.39 -3.69
N TRP A 65 0.10 -4.47 -5.01
CA TRP A 65 -0.74 -3.52 -5.71
C TRP A 65 -2.21 -3.87 -5.50
N GLU A 66 -2.97 -2.92 -4.95
CA GLU A 66 -4.41 -3.05 -4.73
C GLU A 66 -5.10 -1.82 -5.31
N TYR A 67 -6.31 -1.96 -5.85
CA TYR A 67 -7.04 -0.79 -6.32
C TYR A 67 -7.51 0.06 -5.15
N GLU A 68 -7.24 1.37 -5.17
CA GLU A 68 -7.64 2.28 -4.08
C GLU A 68 -9.16 2.25 -3.83
N ARG A 69 -9.95 2.03 -4.89
CA ARG A 69 -11.42 1.95 -4.82
C ARG A 69 -11.94 0.71 -4.08
N GLU A 70 -11.14 -0.34 -3.96
CA GLU A 70 -11.52 -1.58 -3.27
C GLU A 70 -11.15 -1.55 -1.78
N LEU A 71 -10.28 -0.61 -1.41
CA LEU A 71 -9.81 -0.42 -0.04
C LEU A 71 -10.78 0.43 0.77
N VAL A 72 -11.17 -0.10 1.93
CA VAL A 72 -11.99 0.63 2.89
C VAL A 72 -11.06 1.26 3.92
N ALA A 73 -11.11 2.59 4.06
CA ALA A 73 -10.34 3.29 5.08
C ALA A 73 -10.75 2.82 6.48
N GLN A 74 -9.78 2.69 7.37
CA GLN A 74 -10.04 2.56 8.80
C GLN A 74 -9.70 3.91 9.44
N ASP A 75 -10.66 4.48 10.17
CA ASP A 75 -10.50 5.68 11.01
C ASP A 75 -9.95 5.28 12.39
#